data_AF-V6TE73-F1
#
_entry.id   AF-V6TE73-F1
#
_cell.length_a   1.000
_cell.length_b   1.000
_cell.length_c   1.000
_cell.angle_alpha   90.00
_cell.angle_beta   90.00
_cell.angle_gamma   90.00
#
_symmetry.space_group_name_H-M   'P 1'
#
loop_
_entity.id
_entity.type
_entity.pdbx_description
1 polymer ?
#
loop_
_entity_poly.entity_id
_entity_poly.type
_entity_poly.pdbx_seq_one_letter_code
_entity_poly.pdbx_strand_id
1 'polypeptide(L)'
;VTNIFHRVLLKRLVRHANYLSCEQIAFKQNAYAVGVRRAHELISRPGVHAVSLDTKKAFSSLPRAEVVRALNEAGVPKVLVDYIGDFLDLRHSRDVKCEVCGVPQGGPLSTLLFCMATERLLRRLEERGIAFLA
;
A
#
# COMPACT_ATOMS: atom_id res chain seq x y z
N VAL A 1 0.44 18.05 -15.47
CA VAL A 1 0.33 16.90 -16.41
C VAL A 1 0.54 15.55 -15.71
N THR A 2 1.55 15.39 -14.86
CA THR A 2 1.90 14.13 -14.16
C THR A 2 0.73 13.48 -13.39
N ASN A 3 -0.08 14.28 -12.68
CA ASN A 3 -1.24 13.77 -11.93
C ASN A 3 -2.32 13.12 -12.80
N ILE A 4 -2.51 13.57 -14.05
CA ILE A 4 -3.50 12.98 -14.96
C ILE A 4 -3.01 11.63 -15.45
N PHE A 5 -1.74 11.55 -15.86
CA PHE A 5 -1.13 10.29 -16.29
C PHE A 5 -1.13 9.24 -15.18
N HIS A 6 -0.78 9.64 -13.96
CA HIS A 6 -0.82 8.75 -12.79
C HIS A 6 -2.23 8.25 -12.44
N ARG A 7 -3.28 9.05 -12.68
CA ARG A 7 -4.67 8.57 -12.56
C ARG A 7 -5.02 7.53 -13.63
N VAL A 8 -4.49 7.66 -14.84
CA VAL A 8 -4.66 6.64 -15.91
C VAL A 8 -3.91 5.36 -15.54
N LEU A 9 -2.67 5.48 -15.07
CA LEU A 9 -1.89 4.34 -14.59
C LEU A 9 -2.57 3.64 -13.42
N LEU A 10 -3.12 4.39 -12.46
CA LEU A 10 -3.87 3.84 -11.34
C LEU A 10 -4.98 2.90 -11.83
N LYS A 11 -5.81 3.36 -12.79
CA LYS A 11 -6.90 2.55 -13.35
C LYS A 11 -6.42 1.24 -14.01
N ARG A 12 -5.19 1.23 -14.53
CA ARG A 12 -4.57 0.02 -15.11
C ARG A 12 -4.02 -0.89 -14.01
N LEU A 13 -3.28 -0.33 -13.05
CA LEU A 13 -2.62 -1.06 -11.97
C LEU A 13 -3.60 -1.68 -10.97
N VAL A 14 -4.74 -1.04 -10.72
CA VAL A 14 -5.80 -1.61 -9.84
C VAL A 14 -6.24 -2.99 -10.31
N ARG A 15 -6.20 -3.27 -11.62
CA ARG A 15 -6.55 -4.59 -12.17
C ARG A 15 -5.58 -5.70 -11.74
N HIS A 16 -4.37 -5.33 -11.35
CA HIS A 16 -3.34 -6.24 -10.84
C HIS A 16 -3.41 -6.39 -9.31
N ALA A 17 -4.25 -5.61 -8.63
CA ALA A 17 -4.34 -5.57 -7.17
C ALA A 17 -5.43 -6.49 -6.59
N ASN A 18 -5.93 -7.46 -7.37
CA ASN A 18 -6.99 -8.39 -6.92
C ASN A 18 -6.54 -9.34 -5.79
N TYR A 19 -5.23 -9.42 -5.54
CA TYR A 19 -4.64 -10.25 -4.49
C TYR A 19 -4.57 -9.53 -3.14
N LEU A 20 -4.89 -8.23 -3.05
CA LEU A 20 -4.84 -7.49 -1.79
C LEU A 20 -5.83 -8.08 -0.78
N SER A 21 -5.39 -8.17 0.48
CA SER A 21 -6.20 -8.70 1.56
C SER A 21 -7.48 -7.89 1.72
N CYS A 22 -8.59 -8.58 2.01
CA CYS A 22 -9.84 -7.93 2.32
C CYS A 22 -9.76 -7.11 3.63
N GLU A 23 -8.75 -7.33 4.46
CA GLU A 23 -8.52 -6.55 5.68
C GLU A 23 -7.77 -5.22 5.42
N GLN A 24 -7.29 -4.99 4.18
CA GLN A 24 -6.88 -3.66 3.72
C GLN A 24 -8.10 -2.82 3.33
N ILE A 25 -8.46 -1.83 4.14
CA ILE A 25 -9.69 -1.05 3.94
C ILE A 25 -9.49 0.23 3.12
N ALA A 26 -8.25 0.67 2.91
CA ALA A 26 -7.92 1.95 2.27
C ALA A 26 -8.54 2.13 0.86
N PHE A 27 -8.83 1.03 0.15
CA PHE A 27 -9.44 1.03 -1.20
C PHE A 27 -10.93 0.73 -1.22
N LYS A 28 -11.55 0.49 -0.07
CA LYS A 28 -12.97 0.14 0.01
C LYS A 28 -13.83 1.38 0.02
N GLN A 29 -14.97 1.28 -0.65
CA GLN A 29 -16.02 2.28 -0.48
C GLN A 29 -16.45 2.33 0.99
N ASN A 30 -16.59 3.53 1.55
CA ASN A 30 -16.89 3.75 2.97
C ASN A 30 -15.86 3.11 3.93
N ALA A 31 -14.58 3.09 3.54
CA ALA A 31 -13.47 2.50 4.29
C ALA A 31 -13.54 2.74 5.80
N TYR A 32 -13.79 3.98 6.24
CA TYR A 32 -13.88 4.32 7.66
C TYR A 32 -14.99 3.55 8.39
N ALA A 33 -16.22 3.59 7.88
CA ALA A 33 -17.36 2.90 8.49
C ALA A 33 -17.17 1.37 8.47
N VAL A 34 -16.64 0.84 7.36
CA VAL A 34 -16.31 -0.58 7.23
C VAL A 34 -15.25 -0.98 8.26
N GLY A 35 -14.21 -0.17 8.42
CA GLY A 35 -13.12 -0.40 9.36
C GLY A 35 -13.59 -0.39 10.81
N VAL A 36 -14.38 0.62 11.21
CA VAL A 36 -14.93 0.70 12.58
C VAL A 36 -15.80 -0.51 12.89
N ARG A 37 -16.72 -0.87 11.98
CA ARG A 37 -17.57 -2.05 12.16
C ARG A 37 -16.74 -3.33 12.30
N ARG A 38 -15.76 -3.52 11.42
CA ARG A 38 -14.91 -4.72 11.40
C ARG A 38 -14.04 -4.83 12.66
N ALA A 39 -13.44 -3.72 13.09
CA ALA A 39 -12.69 -3.66 14.33
C ALA A 39 -13.56 -4.04 15.54
N HIS A 40 -14.79 -3.50 15.60
CA HIS A 40 -15.74 -3.84 16.66
C HIS A 40 -16.08 -5.34 16.65
N GLU A 41 -16.43 -5.92 15.50
CA GLU A 41 -16.73 -7.35 15.36
C GLU A 41 -15.58 -8.28 15.81
N LEU A 42 -14.32 -7.86 15.58
CA LEU A 42 -13.14 -8.62 15.99
C LEU A 42 -12.88 -8.50 17.50
N ILE A 43 -12.98 -7.28 18.04
CA ILE A 43 -12.68 -6.99 19.46
C ILE A 43 -13.77 -7.54 20.39
N SER A 44 -15.01 -7.64 19.93
CA SER A 44 -16.12 -8.22 20.72
C SER A 44 -16.00 -9.75 20.93
N ARG A 45 -15.04 -10.43 20.28
CA ARG A 45 -14.83 -11.86 20.46
C ARG A 45 -14.12 -12.14 21.80
N PRO A 46 -14.57 -13.14 22.58
CA PRO A 46 -13.90 -13.52 23.82
C PRO A 46 -12.42 -13.84 23.59
N GLY A 47 -11.55 -13.34 24.48
CA GLY A 47 -10.11 -13.61 24.44
C GLY A 47 -9.29 -12.78 23.45
N VAL A 48 -9.90 -11.82 22.75
CA VAL A 48 -9.20 -10.92 21.82
C VAL A 48 -8.69 -9.67 22.55
N HIS A 49 -7.43 -9.31 22.28
CA HIS A 49 -6.83 -8.06 22.73
C HIS A 49 -6.45 -7.20 21.52
N ALA A 50 -6.85 -5.93 21.54
CA ALA A 50 -6.52 -4.99 20.48
C ALA A 50 -5.13 -4.39 20.70
N VAL A 51 -4.31 -4.41 19.65
CA VAL A 51 -3.01 -3.72 19.60
C VAL A 51 -3.03 -2.75 18.44
N SER A 52 -2.73 -1.48 18.70
CA SER A 52 -2.59 -0.45 17.67
C SER A 52 -1.11 -0.30 17.29
N LEU A 53 -0.82 -0.34 16.00
CA LEU A 53 0.51 -0.13 15.44
C LEU A 53 0.47 1.07 14.49
N ASP A 54 1.21 2.12 14.82
CA ASP A 54 1.39 3.27 13.93
C ASP A 54 2.83 3.31 13.41
N THR A 55 2.98 3.37 12.08
CA THR A 55 4.28 3.40 11.43
C THR A 55 4.69 4.84 11.16
N LYS A 56 5.74 5.30 11.84
CA LYS A 56 6.30 6.64 11.64
C LYS A 56 6.64 6.86 10.16
N LYS A 57 6.08 7.94 9.59
CA LYS A 57 6.26 8.34 8.18
C LYS A 57 6.01 7.18 7.19
N ALA A 58 4.96 6.37 7.39
CA ALA A 58 4.69 5.14 6.63
C ALA A 58 4.95 5.23 5.10
N PHE A 59 4.46 6.27 4.43
CA PHE A 59 4.69 6.46 3.00
C PHE A 59 6.14 6.76 2.64
N SER A 60 6.86 7.52 3.46
CA SER A 60 8.26 7.88 3.21
C SER A 60 9.22 6.75 3.60
N SER A 61 8.84 5.91 4.57
CA SER A 61 9.66 4.79 5.03
C SER A 61 9.50 3.50 4.21
N LEU A 62 8.55 3.47 3.25
CA LEU A 62 8.29 2.29 2.43
C LEU A 62 9.50 1.92 1.54
N PRO A 63 10.11 0.72 1.68
CA PRO A 63 11.26 0.36 0.85
C PRO A 63 10.87 0.22 -0.63
N ARG A 64 11.62 0.88 -1.53
CA ARG A 64 11.34 0.85 -2.98
C ARG A 64 11.43 -0.56 -3.57
N ALA A 65 12.35 -1.38 -3.07
CA ALA A 65 12.50 -2.78 -3.45
C ALA A 65 11.22 -3.59 -3.18
N GLU A 66 10.49 -3.30 -2.09
CA GLU A 66 9.22 -3.97 -1.79
C GLU A 66 8.13 -3.57 -2.80
N VAL A 67 8.13 -2.31 -3.26
CA VAL A 67 7.21 -1.83 -4.31
C VAL A 67 7.49 -2.54 -5.63
N VAL A 68 8.75 -2.55 -6.08
CA VAL A 68 9.16 -3.21 -7.32
C VAL A 68 8.85 -4.70 -7.27
N ARG A 69 9.15 -5.37 -6.15
CA ARG A 69 8.82 -6.79 -5.98
C ARG A 69 7.31 -7.03 -6.06
N ALA A 70 6.51 -6.27 -5.33
CA ALA A 70 5.06 -6.43 -5.34
C ALA A 70 4.46 -6.24 -6.75
N LEU A 71 4.96 -5.28 -7.52
CA LEU A 71 4.53 -5.07 -8.91
C LEU A 71 4.89 -6.28 -9.80
N ASN A 72 6.09 -6.83 -9.65
CA ASN A 72 6.50 -8.04 -10.38
C ASN A 72 5.67 -9.26 -10.00
N GLU A 73 5.45 -9.49 -8.69
CA GLU A 73 4.61 -10.59 -8.18
C GLU A 73 3.16 -10.47 -8.65
N ALA A 74 2.66 -9.24 -8.84
CA ALA A 74 1.33 -8.96 -9.38
C ALA A 74 1.22 -9.08 -10.92
N GLY A 75 2.30 -9.48 -11.60
CA GLY A 75 2.33 -9.63 -13.05
C GLY A 75 2.15 -8.33 -13.81
N VAL A 76 2.55 -7.19 -13.22
CA VAL A 76 2.50 -5.89 -13.90
C VAL A 76 3.51 -5.90 -15.06
N PRO A 77 3.14 -5.42 -16.27
CA PRO A 77 4.05 -5.36 -17.40
C PRO A 77 5.36 -4.64 -17.07
N LYS A 78 6.51 -5.22 -17.46
CA LYS A 78 7.85 -4.70 -17.15
C LYS A 78 8.02 -3.21 -17.45
N VAL A 79 7.49 -2.72 -18.58
CA VAL A 79 7.53 -1.29 -18.94
C VAL A 79 6.89 -0.37 -17.89
N LEU A 80 5.83 -0.82 -17.21
CA LEU A 80 5.19 -0.07 -16.14
C LEU A 80 5.97 -0.19 -14.83
N VAL A 81 6.57 -1.36 -14.56
CA VAL A 81 7.44 -1.56 -13.39
C VAL A 81 8.65 -0.63 -13.48
N ASP A 82 9.32 -0.61 -14.64
CA ASP A 82 10.47 0.24 -14.92
C ASP A 82 10.08 1.72 -14.78
N TYR A 83 8.96 2.14 -15.39
CA TYR A 83 8.45 3.50 -15.24
C TYR A 83 8.21 3.89 -13.76
N ILE A 84 7.61 3.01 -12.96
CA ILE A 84 7.35 3.29 -11.54
C ILE A 84 8.66 3.34 -10.76
N GLY A 85 9.60 2.43 -11.05
CA GLY A 85 10.94 2.43 -10.47
C GLY A 85 11.65 3.77 -10.73
N ASP A 86 11.77 4.16 -12.00
CA ASP A 86 12.35 5.43 -12.41
C ASP A 86 11.62 6.61 -11.79
N PHE A 87 10.29 6.58 -11.76
CA PHE A 87 9.49 7.63 -11.12
C PHE A 87 9.79 7.77 -9.64
N LEU A 88 10.01 6.68 -8.90
CA LEU A 88 10.34 6.73 -7.48
C LEU A 88 11.79 7.15 -7.24
N ASP A 89 12.70 6.74 -8.13
CA ASP A 89 14.14 7.02 -8.04
C ASP A 89 14.47 8.45 -8.39
N LEU A 90 13.91 8.97 -9.49
CA LEU A 90 14.20 10.30 -10.02
C LEU A 90 13.52 11.45 -9.25
N ARG A 91 13.00 11.21 -8.04
CA ARG A 91 12.44 12.25 -7.16
C ARG A 91 13.54 13.02 -6.43
N HIS A 92 14.50 13.51 -7.21
CA HIS A 92 15.53 14.42 -6.76
C HIS A 92 15.06 15.86 -6.98
N SER A 93 14.93 16.62 -5.90
CA SER A 93 14.96 18.08 -5.97
C SER A 93 16.23 18.53 -5.26
N ARG A 94 16.87 19.61 -5.74
CA ARG A 94 18.04 20.19 -5.05
C ARG A 94 17.70 20.59 -3.61
N ASP A 95 16.44 20.92 -3.36
CA ASP A 95 15.92 21.40 -2.08
C ASP A 95 15.36 20.28 -1.19
N VAL A 96 15.30 19.03 -1.68
CA VAL A 96 14.75 17.89 -0.94
C VAL A 96 15.76 16.76 -0.93
N LYS A 97 16.36 16.49 0.22
CA LYS A 97 17.15 15.26 0.43
C LYS A 97 16.27 14.08 0.07
N CYS A 98 16.62 13.38 -1.00
CA CYS A 98 15.86 12.23 -1.47
C CYS A 98 16.06 11.09 -0.46
N GLU A 99 15.01 10.73 0.28
CA GLU A 99 15.03 9.53 1.12
C GLU A 99 15.14 8.30 0.21
N VAL A 100 16.00 7.34 0.55
CA VAL A 100 16.21 6.07 -0.18
C VAL A 100 14.92 5.24 -0.29
N CYS A 101 13.93 5.58 0.52
CA CYS A 101 12.63 4.94 0.61
C CYS A 101 11.49 5.90 0.21
N GLY A 102 10.35 5.29 -0.07
CA GLY A 102 9.05 5.92 0.01
C GLY A 102 8.32 6.11 -1.31
N VAL A 103 7.05 6.49 -1.18
CA VAL A 103 6.13 6.91 -2.25
C VAL A 103 5.60 8.32 -1.95
N PRO A 104 5.21 9.13 -2.96
CA PRO A 104 4.85 10.53 -2.73
C PRO A 104 3.52 10.69 -2.01
N GLN A 105 3.47 11.36 -0.86
CA GLN A 105 2.17 11.66 -0.25
C GLN A 105 1.33 12.56 -1.17
N GLY A 106 0.04 12.27 -1.29
CA GLY A 106 -0.89 12.99 -2.17
C GLY A 106 -0.83 12.59 -3.65
N GLY A 107 0.07 11.68 -4.05
CA GLY A 107 0.13 11.12 -5.39
C GLY A 107 -1.02 10.13 -5.67
N PRO A 108 -1.63 10.13 -6.87
CA PRO A 108 -2.71 9.19 -7.22
C PRO A 108 -2.32 7.71 -7.08
N LEU A 109 -1.04 7.37 -7.23
CA LEU A 109 -0.54 6.00 -7.16
C LEU A 109 -0.16 5.56 -5.74
N SER A 110 0.04 6.50 -4.82
CA SER A 110 0.84 6.26 -3.63
C SER A 110 0.19 5.30 -2.63
N THR A 111 -1.11 5.46 -2.40
CA THR A 111 -1.87 4.51 -1.57
C THR A 111 -1.82 3.11 -2.18
N LEU A 112 -1.87 2.98 -3.51
CA LEU A 112 -1.93 1.67 -4.16
C LEU A 112 -0.59 0.96 -4.03
N LEU A 113 0.49 1.68 -4.34
CA LEU A 113 1.84 1.17 -4.20
C LEU A 113 2.15 0.80 -2.75
N PHE A 114 1.66 1.58 -1.79
CA PHE A 114 1.78 1.25 -0.36
C PHE A 114 1.07 -0.05 -0.01
N CYS A 115 -0.22 -0.18 -0.36
CA CYS A 115 -0.99 -1.40 -0.08
C CYS A 115 -0.40 -2.65 -0.75
N MET A 116 0.00 -2.54 -2.04
CA MET A 116 0.66 -3.62 -2.77
C MET A 116 1.97 -4.05 -2.11
N ALA A 117 2.79 -3.11 -1.66
CA ALA A 117 4.07 -3.40 -1.03
C ALA A 117 3.93 -4.01 0.38
N THR A 118 2.93 -3.59 1.15
CA THR A 118 2.71 -4.10 2.52
C THR A 118 1.92 -5.40 2.58
N GLU A 119 1.20 -5.75 1.51
CA GLU A 119 0.35 -6.96 1.45
C GLU A 119 1.10 -8.24 1.85
N ARG A 120 2.36 -8.39 1.43
CA ARG A 120 3.15 -9.57 1.81
C ARG A 120 3.36 -9.67 3.33
N LEU A 121 3.58 -8.55 4.01
CA LEU A 121 3.70 -8.53 5.47
C LEU A 121 2.37 -8.91 6.12
N LEU A 122 1.27 -8.37 5.62
CA LEU A 122 -0.07 -8.64 6.13
C LEU A 122 -0.45 -10.12 5.99
N ARG A 123 -0.15 -10.74 4.84
CA ARG A 123 -0.34 -12.19 4.65
C ARG A 123 0.41 -13.04 5.65
N ARG A 124 1.63 -12.64 6.03
CA ARG A 124 2.40 -13.34 7.08
C ARG A 124 1.77 -13.22 8.47
N LEU A 125 1.02 -12.14 8.74
CA LEU A 125 0.23 -12.03 9.97
C LEU A 125 -0.95 -13.01 9.93
N GLU A 126 -1.64 -13.07 8.79
CA GLU A 126 -2.75 -14.02 8.56
C GLU A 126 -2.31 -15.48 8.69
N GLU A 127 -1.19 -15.85 8.05
CA GLU A 127 -0.57 -17.19 8.13
C GLU A 127 -0.20 -17.60 9.57
N ARG A 128 0.04 -16.61 10.44
CA ARG A 128 0.31 -16.83 11.88
C ARG A 128 -0.96 -16.83 12.73
N GLY A 129 -2.14 -16.76 12.12
CA GLY A 129 -3.42 -16.70 12.82
C GLY A 129 -3.68 -15.37 13.53
N ILE A 130 -2.95 -14.31 13.17
CA ILE A 130 -3.12 -12.97 13.75
C ILE A 130 -4.20 -12.24 12.96
N ALA A 131 -5.33 -11.95 13.60
CA ALA A 131 -6.34 -11.07 13.03
C ALA A 131 -5.82 -9.63 13.01
N PHE A 132 -5.94 -8.94 11.88
CA PHE A 132 -5.55 -7.55 11.72
C PHE A 132 -6.57 -6.77 10.89
N LEU A 133 -6.48 -5.46 10.96
CA LEU A 133 -7.19 -4.50 10.10
C LEU A 133 -6.17 -3.41 9.71
N ALA A 134 -6.05 -3.11 8.42
CA ALA A 134 -5.02 -2.23 7.87
C ALA A 134 -5.54 -1.18 6.89
#